data_AF-A0A1X7U0J1-F1
#
_entry.id   AF-A0A1X7U0J1-F1
#
_cell.length_a   1.000
_cell.length_b   1.000
_cell.length_c   1.000
_cell.angle_alpha   90.00
_cell.angle_beta   90.00
_cell.angle_gamma   90.00
#
_symmetry.space_group_name_H-M   'P 1'
#
loop_
_entity.id
_entity.type
_entity.pdbx_description
1 polymer ?
#
loop_
_entity_poly.entity_id
_entity_poly.type
_entity_poly.pdbx_seq_one_letter_code
_entity_poly.pdbx_strand_id
1 'polypeptide(L)' 'MEYVALSRVRTLNGLHLLSFDPLSVKVSNPCINEINRLRSKFQKDLPQIKKSKGRKRKIQVTGIIDDGETCSKNAEVSG' A
#
# COMPACT_ATOMS: atom_id res chain seq x y z
N MET A 1 -9.02 6.18 7.36
CA MET A 1 -8.49 7.38 6.66
C MET A 1 -6.96 7.36 6.60
N GLU A 2 -6.35 6.54 7.46
CA GLU A 2 -4.92 6.32 7.65
C GLU A 2 -4.17 6.12 6.33
N TYR A 3 -4.65 5.25 5.43
CA TYR A 3 -4.02 5.07 4.12
C TYR A 3 -3.92 6.38 3.32
N VAL A 4 -4.98 7.19 3.31
CA VAL A 4 -5.01 8.46 2.57
C VAL A 4 -4.01 9.44 3.17
N ALA A 5 -3.89 9.50 4.49
CA ALA A 5 -2.92 10.35 5.16
C ALA A 5 -1.47 9.88 4.93
N LEU A 6 -1.20 8.58 5.11
CA LEU A 6 0.14 8.01 4.97
C LEU A 6 0.65 8.03 3.53
N SER A 7 -0.22 7.88 2.54
CA SER A 7 0.15 7.96 1.11
C SER A 7 0.56 9.35 0.64
N ARG A 8 0.33 10.41 1.43
CA ARG A 8 0.83 11.77 1.11
C ARG A 8 2.31 11.96 1.44
N VAL A 9 2.86 11.12 2.30
CA VAL A 9 4.22 11.28 2.80
C VAL A 9 5.21 10.77 1.74
N ARG A 10 6.16 11.62 1.35
CA ARG A 10 7.12 11.32 0.27
C ARG A 10 8.31 10.47 0.73
N THR A 11 8.68 10.56 2.01
CA THR A 11 9.86 9.89 2.57
C THR A 11 9.55 9.34 3.94
N LEU A 12 9.89 8.08 4.20
CA LEU A 12 9.72 7.44 5.51
C LEU A 12 10.51 8.15 6.62
N ASN A 13 11.68 8.70 6.32
CA ASN A 13 12.51 9.44 7.30
C ASN A 13 11.82 10.68 7.88
N GLY A 14 10.91 11.30 7.12
CA GLY A 14 10.11 12.44 7.57
C GLY A 14 8.78 12.04 8.24
N LEU A 15 8.50 10.74 8.38
CA LEU A 15 7.27 10.23 8.95
C LEU A 15 7.45 9.93 10.44
N HIS A 16 6.80 10.70 11.29
CA HIS A 16 6.70 10.39 12.72
C HIS A 16 5.25 10.03 13.07
N LEU A 17 5.03 8.78 13.52
CA LEU A 17 3.71 8.29 13.92
C LEU A 17 3.56 8.36 15.44
N LEU A 18 2.62 9.17 15.92
CA LEU A 18 2.27 9.26 17.33
C LEU A 18 1.13 8.29 17.64
N SER A 19 1.29 7.45 18.66
CA SER A 19 0.25 6.53 19.16
C SER A 19 -0.39 5.65 18.08
N PHE A 20 0.37 5.20 17.09
CA PHE A 20 -0.15 4.39 15.99
C PHE A 20 -0.66 3.04 16.48
N ASP A 21 -1.94 2.78 16.24
CA ASP A 21 -2.56 1.47 16.44
C ASP A 21 -2.78 0.78 15.08
N PRO A 22 -2.06 -0.30 14.76
CA PRO A 22 -2.29 -1.07 13.55
C PRO A 22 -3.71 -1.61 13.39
N LEU A 23 -4.46 -1.77 14.48
CA LEU A 23 -5.85 -2.25 14.46
C LEU A 23 -6.84 -1.17 14.03
N SER A 24 -6.43 0.11 14.05
CA SER A 24 -7.21 1.22 13.50
C SER A 24 -7.33 1.15 11.98
N VAL A 25 -6.35 0.54 11.30
CA VAL A 25 -6.32 0.41 9.84
C VAL A 25 -7.26 -0.72 9.42
N LYS A 26 -8.44 -0.34 8.92
CA LYS A 26 -9.48 -1.26 8.47
C LYS A 26 -9.66 -1.16 6.96
N VAL A 27 -9.98 -2.30 6.36
CA VAL A 27 -10.36 -2.43 4.95
C VAL A 27 -11.70 -3.15 4.88
N SER A 28 -12.54 -2.79 3.91
CA SER A 28 -13.82 -3.46 3.72
C SER A 28 -13.64 -4.80 3.01
N ASN A 29 -14.42 -5.81 3.42
CA ASN A 29 -14.41 -7.12 2.75
C ASN A 29 -14.81 -7.05 1.27
N PRO A 30 -15.78 -6.21 0.85
CA PRO A 30 -16.08 -6.01 -0.58
C PRO A 30 -14.88 -5.49 -1.38
N CYS A 31 -14.11 -4.55 -0.85
CA CYS A 31 -12.90 -4.05 -1.53
C CYS A 31 -11.85 -5.16 -1.73
N ILE A 32 -11.63 -6.02 -0.73
CA ILE A 32 -10.71 -7.16 -0.88
C ILE A 32 -11.17 -8.10 -1.99
N ASN A 33 -12.47 -8.43 -2.02
CA ASN A 33 -13.03 -9.29 -3.06
C ASN A 33 -12.81 -8.71 -4.46
N GLU A 34 -13.06 -7.41 -4.60
CA GLU A 34 -12.93 -6.73 -5.89
C GLU A 34 -11.47 -6.68 -6.36
N ILE A 35 -10.52 -6.37 -5.48
CA ILE A 35 -9.09 -6.42 -5.83
C ILE A 35 -8.68 -7.83 -6.22
N ASN A 36 -9.12 -8.88 -5.51
CA ASN A 36 -8.80 -10.26 -5.86
C ASN A 36 -9.43 -10.67 -7.21
N ARG A 37 -10.63 -10.19 -7.53
CA ARG A 37 -11.27 -10.38 -8.85
C ARG A 37 -10.43 -9.73 -9.95
N LEU A 38 -9.97 -8.50 -9.75
CA LEU A 38 -9.13 -7.77 -10.70
C LEU A 38 -7.77 -8.46 -10.88
N ARG A 39 -7.09 -8.88 -9.81
CA ARG A 39 -5.83 -9.65 -9.89
C ARG A 39 -6.02 -10.96 -10.66
N SER A 40 -7.09 -11.70 -10.40
CA SER A 40 -7.34 -12.95 -11.13
C SER A 40 -7.56 -12.73 -12.63
N LYS A 41 -8.09 -11.56 -13.02
CA LYS A 41 -8.31 -11.20 -14.42
C LYS A 41 -7.07 -10.65 -15.11
N PHE A 42 -6.29 -9.82 -14.42
CA PHE A 42 -5.24 -9.00 -15.05
C PHE A 42 -3.82 -9.29 -14.55
N GLN A 43 -3.64 -9.89 -13.37
CA GLN A 43 -2.35 -10.12 -12.73
C GLN A 43 -2.36 -11.42 -11.90
N LYS A 44 -2.36 -12.58 -12.57
CA LYS A 44 -2.48 -13.90 -11.95
C LYS A 44 -1.28 -14.30 -11.10
N ASP A 45 -0.11 -13.71 -11.36
CA ASP A 45 1.14 -14.00 -10.66
C ASP A 45 1.16 -13.44 -9.23
N LEU A 46 0.31 -12.44 -8.96
CA LEU A 46 0.24 -11.82 -7.64
C LEU A 46 -0.62 -12.66 -6.68
N PRO A 47 -0.20 -12.82 -5.42
CA PRO A 47 -0.97 -13.55 -4.43
C PRO A 47 -2.30 -12.84 -4.13
N GLN A 48 -3.36 -13.62 -3.91
CA GLN A 48 -4.64 -13.07 -3.46
C GLN A 48 -4.53 -12.54 -2.04
N ILE A 49 -5.17 -11.39 -1.80
CA ILE A 49 -5.24 -10.76 -0.49
C ILE A 49 -6.17 -11.59 0.39
N LYS A 50 -5.63 -12.11 1.50
CA LYS A 50 -6.40 -12.86 2.49
C LYS A 50 -7.15 -11.91 3.41
N LYS A 51 -8.43 -12.19 3.66
CA LYS A 51 -9.20 -11.49 4.69
C LYS A 51 -8.62 -11.83 6.08
N SER A 52 -8.43 -10.82 6.91
CA SER A 52 -7.97 -11.05 8.28
C SER A 52 -9.08 -11.73 9.09
N LYS A 53 -8.82 -12.93 9.60
CA LYS A 53 -9.60 -13.50 10.72
C LYS A 53 -9.10 -12.79 11.97
N GLY A 54 -9.98 -12.16 12.76
CA GLY A 54 -9.68 -11.15 13.80
C GLY A 54 -8.75 -11.54 14.95
N ARG A 55 -7.54 -12.02 14.66
CA ARG A 55 -6.52 -12.41 15.63
C ARG A 55 -5.49 -11.29 15.75
N LYS A 56 -5.27 -10.81 16.97
CA LYS A 56 -4.19 -9.87 17.27
C LYS A 56 -2.85 -10.51 16.87
N ARG A 57 -2.13 -9.89 15.95
CA ARG A 57 -0.76 -10.28 15.57
C ARG A 57 0.18 -9.17 16.01
N LYS A 58 1.35 -9.53 16.54
CA LYS A 58 2.46 -8.58 16.70
C LYS A 58 2.92 -8.21 15.29
N ILE A 59 2.55 -7.03 14.82
CA ILE A 59 2.97 -6.51 13.52
C ILE A 59 4.29 -5.77 13.76
N GLN A 60 5.37 -6.27 13.18
CA GLN A 60 6.57 -5.45 13.01
C GLN A 60 6.32 -4.53 11.82
N VAL A 61 6.34 -3.22 12.04
CA VAL A 61 6.25 -2.23 10.97
C VAL A 61 7.65 -2.14 10.36
N THR A 62 7.86 -2.85 9.25
CA THR A 62 9.05 -2.72 8.41
C THR A 62 8.65 -1.98 7.15
N GLY A 63 9.32 -0.86 6.88
CA GLY A 63 9.12 -0.10 5.63
C GLY A 63 10.00 -0.71 4.54
N ILE A 64 9.39 -1.22 3.48
CA ILE A 64 10.08 -1.40 2.20
C ILE A 64 10.08 -0.03 1.52
N ILE A 65 11.25 0.58 1.42
CA ILE A 65 11.43 1.81 0.64
C ILE A 65 11.50 1.35 -0.81
N ASP A 66 10.39 1.53 -1.54
CA ASP A 66 10.49 1.57 -2.99
C ASP A 66 10.95 2.98 -3.32
N ASP A 67 12.26 3.15 -3.50
CA ASP A 67 12.90 4.43 -3.85
C ASP A 67 12.46 4.95 -5.22
N GLY A 68 11.47 4.32 -5.85
CA GLY A 68 10.72 4.82 -7.00
C GLY A 68 11.66 5.40 -8.03
N GLU A 69 12.27 4.54 -8.84
CA GLU A 69 13.04 4.97 -10.00
C GLU A 69 12.28 6.11 -10.67
N THR A 70 12.87 7.31 -10.63
CA THR A 70 12.25 8.52 -11.15
C THR A 70 11.87 8.22 -12.59
N CYS A 71 10.58 8.29 -12.92
CA CYS A 71 10.15 8.22 -14.31
C CYS A 71 10.72 9.46 -15.02
N SER A 72 11.94 9.32 -15.53
CA SER A 72 12.60 10.25 -16.41
C SER A 72 11.80 10.28 -17.70
N LYS A 73 10.84 11.19 -17.77
CA LYS A 73 10.21 11.55 -19.04
C LYS A 73 11.28 12.29 -19.86
N ASN A 74 12.01 11.55 -20.68
CA ASN A 74 12.75 12.15 -21.79
C ASN A 74 11.69 12.66 -22.78
N ALA A 75 11.26 13.91 -22.60
CA ALA A 75 10.57 14.66 -23.63
C ALA A 75 11.65 15.26 -24.53
N GLU A 76 12.11 14.47 -25.50
CA GLU A 76 12.85 14.99 -26.64
C GLU A 76 11.85 15.77 -27.50
N VAL A 77 11.80 17.10 -27.30
CA VAL A 77 11.12 18.02 -28.22
C VAL A 77 12.15 18.40 -29.27
N SER A 78 12.07 17.75 -30.42
CA SER A 78 12.69 18.23 -31.65
C SER A 78 11.88 19.41 -32.17
N GLY A 79 12.51 20.57 -32.32
CA GLY A 79 11.97 21.78 -32.94
C GLY A 79 13.10 22.65 -33.43
#